data_AF-A0A0F9DGA0-F1
#
_entry.id   AF-A0A0F9DGA0-F1
#
_cell.length_a   1.000
_cell.length_b   1.000
_cell.length_c   1.000
_cell.angle_alpha   90.00
_cell.angle_beta   90.00
_cell.angle_gamma   90.00
#
_symmetry.space_group_name_H-M   'P 1'
#
loop_
_entity.id
_entity.type
_entity.pdbx_description
1 polymer ?
#
loop_
_entity_poly.entity_id
_entity_poly.type
_entity_poly.pdbx_seq_one_letter_code
_entity_poly.pdbx_strand_id
1 'polypeptide(L)' 'LLDEGQFPKGSMGPKVQACVNFIEQGGAQAIITSIDHIQDALLGKTGTHFKK' A
#
# COMPACT_ATOMS: atom_id res chain seq x y z
N LEU A 1 -2.60 -9.20 -10.61
CA LEU A 1 -2.29 -7.90 -9.98
C LEU A 1 -0.79 -7.69 -9.75
N LEU A 2 -0.07 -8.51 -8.98
CA LEU A 2 1.37 -8.28 -8.74
C LEU A 2 2.27 -8.75 -9.90
N ASP A 3 1.88 -9.81 -10.63
CA ASP A 3 2.68 -10.40 -11.70
C ASP A 3 2.45 -9.78 -13.10
N GLU A 4 1.59 -8.78 -13.21
CA GLU A 4 1.29 -8.11 -14.49
C GLU A 4 2.30 -7.00 -14.85
N GLY A 5 3.43 -6.92 -14.14
CA GLY A 5 4.46 -5.92 -14.40
C GLY A 5 4.10 -4.47 -14.04
N GLN A 6 2.92 -4.24 -13.45
CA GLN A 6 2.43 -2.92 -13.05
C GLN A 6 3.31 -2.25 -11.97
N PHE A 7 3.98 -3.05 -11.14
CA PHE A 7 4.79 -2.55 -10.02
C PHE A 7 6.26 -2.96 -10.17
N PRO A 8 7.19 -1.99 -10.36
CA PRO A 8 8.60 -2.31 -10.51
C PRO A 8 9.18 -3.03 -9.29
N LYS A 9 9.93 -4.13 -9.53
CA LYS A 9 10.47 -5.02 -8.49
C LYS A 9 11.49 -4.33 -7.56
N GLY A 10 12.12 -3.23 -7.98
CA GLY A 10 13.10 -2.49 -7.18
C GLY A 10 12.51 -1.34 -6.35
N SER A 11 11.21 -1.06 -6.44
CA SER A 11 10.62 0.09 -5.75
C SER A 11 9.21 -0.18 -5.26
N MET A 12 8.21 -0.15 -6.13
CA MET A 12 6.80 -0.22 -5.73
C MET A 12 6.34 -1.65 -5.47
N GLY A 13 6.85 -2.63 -6.23
CA GLY A 13 6.47 -4.04 -6.10
C GLY A 13 6.60 -4.58 -4.66
N PRO A 14 7.76 -4.42 -4.01
CA PRO A 14 7.93 -4.83 -2.60
C PRO A 14 6.97 -4.13 -1.63
N LYS A 15 6.62 -2.86 -1.88
CA LYS A 15 5.69 -2.10 -1.02
C LYS A 15 4.26 -2.66 -1.13
N VAL A 16 3.81 -2.93 -2.35
CA VAL A 16 2.48 -3.49 -2.60
C VAL A 16 2.39 -4.91 -2.04
N GLN A 17 3.39 -5.76 -2.29
CA GLN A 17 3.41 -7.13 -1.75
C GLN A 17 3.36 -7.13 -0.22
N ALA A 18 4.11 -6.25 0.46
CA ALA A 18 4.06 -6.16 1.91
C ALA A 18 2.68 -5.74 2.44
N CYS A 19 2.01 -4.79 1.78
CA CYS A 19 0.66 -4.38 2.15
C CYS A 19 -0.36 -5.51 1.96
N VAL A 20 -0.30 -6.23 0.83
CA VAL A 20 -1.15 -7.39 0.57
C VAL A 20 -0.95 -8.46 1.64
N ASN A 21 0.30 -8.84 1.92
CA ASN A 21 0.62 -9.84 2.94
C ASN A 21 0.07 -9.46 4.31
N PHE A 22 0.17 -8.18 4.70
CA PHE A 22 -0.34 -7.70 5.99
C PHE A 22 -1.86 -7.85 6.11
N ILE A 23 -2.61 -7.50 5.06
CA ILE A 23 -4.08 -7.62 5.04
C ILE A 23 -4.50 -9.09 5.04
N GLU A 24 -3.82 -9.94 4.27
CA GLU A 24 -4.10 -11.39 4.23
C GLU A 24 -3.86 -12.06 5.59
N GLN A 25 -2.86 -11.61 6.35
CA GLN A 25 -2.56 -12.07 7.70
C GLN A 25 -3.49 -11.51 8.78
N GLY A 26 -4.52 -10.74 8.40
CA GLY A 26 -5.54 -10.23 9.32
C GLY A 26 -5.35 -8.79 9.75
N GLY A 27 -4.38 -8.07 9.19
CA GLY A 27 -4.26 -6.63 9.36
C GLY A 27 -5.51 -5.89 8.85
N ALA A 28 -5.91 -4.83 9.56
CA ALA A 28 -7.13 -4.09 9.22
C ALA A 28 -6.95 -3.15 8.03
N GLN A 29 -5.80 -2.45 7.96
CA GLN A 29 -5.53 -1.47 6.91
C GLN A 29 -4.01 -1.24 6.74
N ALA A 30 -3.56 -1.11 5.50
CA ALA A 30 -2.23 -0.62 5.14
C ALA A 30 -2.34 0.56 4.17
N ILE A 31 -1.37 1.48 4.20
CA ILE A 31 -1.37 2.68 3.37
C ILE A 31 0.02 2.90 2.76
N ILE A 32 0.10 3.13 1.45
CA ILE A 32 1.28 3.66 0.78
C ILE A 32 1.05 5.14 0.49
N THR A 33 1.92 6.01 1.02
CA THR A 33 1.86 7.46 0.80
C THR A 33 3.27 8.07 0.82
N SER A 34 3.39 9.35 0.45
CA SER A 34 4.62 10.13 0.65
C SER A 34 4.62 10.81 2.02
N ILE A 35 5.80 11.13 2.53
CA ILE A 35 5.99 11.68 3.88
C ILE A 35 5.19 12.98 4.06
N ASP A 36 5.20 13.85 3.06
CA ASP A 36 4.52 15.14 3.11
C ASP A 36 2.99 15.02 3.21
N HIS A 37 2.43 13.85 2.89
CA HIS A 37 0.98 13.61 2.85
C HIS A 37 0.51 12.64 3.93
N ILE A 38 1.32 12.35 4.96
CA ILE A 38 0.96 11.37 6.00
C ILE A 38 -0.36 11.71 6.70
N GLN A 39 -0.57 12.97 7.10
CA GLN A 39 -1.81 13.36 7.79
C GLN A 39 -3.05 13.16 6.91
N ASP A 40 -3.01 13.65 5.68
CA ASP A 40 -4.14 13.52 4.75
C ASP A 40 -4.41 12.07 4.36
N ALA A 41 -3.36 11.24 4.26
CA ALA A 41 -3.50 9.82 4.00
C ALA A 41 -4.14 9.08 5.17
N LEU A 42 -3.79 9.43 6.43
CA LEU A 42 -4.47 8.86 7.61
C LEU A 42 -5.96 9.25 7.66
N LEU A 43 -6.31 10.43 7.16
CA LEU A 43 -7.69 10.89 7.02
C LEU A 43 -8.42 10.31 5.79
N GLY A 44 -7.75 9.49 4.98
CA GLY A 44 -8.33 8.86 3.78
C GLY A 44 -8.53 9.80 2.60
N LYS A 45 -7.85 10.95 2.58
CA LYS A 45 -7.96 11.94 1.50
C LYS A 45 -6.95 11.71 0.37
N THR A 46 -5.83 11.05 0.65
CA THR A 46 -4.73 10.80 -0.28
C THR A 46 -4.10 9.42 -0.04
N GLY A 47 -3.15 9.01 -0.87
CA GLY A 47 -2.44 7.74 -0.74
C GLY A 47 -3.20 6.53 -1.31
N THR A 48 -2.56 5.37 -1.27
CA THR A 48 -3.14 4.10 -1.72
C THR A 48 -3.47 3.24 -0.52
N HIS A 49 -4.76 2.94 -0.35
CA HIS A 49 -5.28 2.21 0.81
C HIS A 49 -5.56 0.75 0.47
N PHE A 50 -5.04 -0.14 1.31
CA PHE A 50 -5.29 -1.57 1.28
C PHE A 50 -6.18 -1.91 2.47
N LYS A 51 -7.34 -2.51 2.21
CA LYS A 51 -8.36 -2.92 3.20
C LYS A 51 -8.98 -4.23 2.71
N LYS A 52 -9.60 -5.01 3.61
CA LYS A 52 -10.45 -6.15 3.21
C LYS A 52 -11.76 -5.68 2.57
#